data_AF-A0A956B0Q0-F1
#
_entry.id   AF-A0A956B0Q0-F1
#
_cell.length_a   1.000
_cell.length_b   1.000
_cell.length_c   1.000
_cell.angle_alpha   90.00
_cell.angle_beta   90.00
_cell.angle_gamma   90.00
#
_symmetry.space_group_name_H-M   'P 1'
#
loop_
_entity.id
_entity.type
_entity.pdbx_description
1 polymer ?
#
loop_
_entity_poly.entity_id
_entity_poly.type
_entity_poly.pdbx_seq_one_letter_code
_entity_poly.pdbx_strand_id
1 'polypeptide(L)'
;AVRLDEQAVDVSEGVRQVQLGDRQVQVRSEWASEDVWRLVVGYGGAPAQVAVTGNLGSDGATQGFAVPVPFAGAELVARVTNDGGLDDAGGDPQVVALLVPAALDQLDALAYQLDGDGVTWSGRLAGGFTLYVAVGGGAAADVVAALADDLLLLEDDAPRVGAYTLTVALLPACGDGLDNDGDGLVDRWDPGCESLEDGDEAHDPNGLPECSDGVDQDGDGRTDFPFAPGCTAAGDLSEALGGPLPACSNDADDDGDGLTDFPLDPGCDFAADGDEVDAFLDPPACADGVDNDGNGRVDFPDDPGCAYAAEPVEAGPNPPPARCADGVDNDQDGRVDVADPGCVTALDDDEVDPDVPPACGNGADDDGDGAVDFPADDGCEAAGDACEQPGWRLCAGGCIPVDADPQNCGRCGRVCAEGVACQDGRCGDLRPVVKLCGASSRDVTQFIRGELAQAEVQVVPGCDPDDQTQALLVTRNGIAQVEQAAAGVRAWVADGGQLIGEFSNTHRLWTVAFEVPTAQGPRRGDCQDNVQPAVQLSPQDPFWQALAFEPVPAGQTGCGYEVGQFAGLVPLGGWAADQVSIGYRDLGGGRVWAVDLDWQDNQGMTALSLDMMAAMIRGQ
;
A
#
# COMPACT_ATOMS: atom_id res chain seq x y z
N ALA A 1 23.54 36.26 -20.67
CA ALA A 1 23.82 37.69 -20.46
C ALA A 1 23.20 38.08 -19.13
N VAL A 2 23.94 38.74 -18.25
CA VAL A 2 23.43 39.15 -16.93
C VAL A 2 22.84 40.55 -17.09
N ARG A 3 21.62 40.78 -16.59
CA ARG A 3 21.00 42.11 -16.56
C ARG A 3 21.23 42.73 -15.19
N LEU A 4 21.82 43.91 -15.18
CA LEU A 4 22.03 44.70 -13.97
C LEU A 4 21.41 46.07 -14.20
N ASP A 5 20.37 46.38 -13.43
CA ASP A 5 19.75 47.72 -13.38
C ASP A 5 19.44 48.28 -14.80
N GLU A 6 18.82 47.42 -15.62
CA GLU A 6 18.43 47.62 -17.03
C GLU A 6 19.52 47.56 -18.14
N GLN A 7 20.81 47.39 -17.82
CA GLN A 7 21.84 47.12 -18.85
C GLN A 7 22.10 45.62 -19.02
N ALA A 8 22.01 45.14 -20.27
CA ALA A 8 22.41 43.78 -20.63
C ALA A 8 23.94 43.72 -20.85
N VAL A 9 24.63 42.93 -20.03
CA VAL A 9 26.07 42.72 -20.14
C VAL A 9 26.35 41.30 -20.65
N ASP A 10 27.06 41.22 -21.77
CA ASP A 10 27.52 39.95 -22.32
C ASP A 10 28.81 39.50 -21.61
N VAL A 11 28.74 38.35 -20.94
CA VAL A 11 29.78 37.79 -20.07
C VAL A 11 30.22 36.40 -20.53
N SER A 12 30.34 36.21 -21.85
CA SER A 12 30.99 35.04 -22.41
C SER A 12 32.47 34.99 -21.97
N GLU A 13 32.77 34.05 -21.07
CA GLU A 13 34.04 33.74 -20.38
C GLU A 13 35.00 34.89 -20.04
N GLY A 14 35.21 35.08 -18.74
CA GLY A 14 36.25 35.94 -18.18
C GLY A 14 35.71 37.05 -17.27
N VAL A 15 36.59 37.99 -16.94
CA VAL A 15 36.29 39.07 -16.00
C VAL A 15 35.91 40.35 -16.74
N ARG A 16 34.81 41.00 -16.34
CA ARG A 16 34.31 42.27 -16.89
C ARG A 16 34.08 43.29 -15.79
N GLN A 17 34.47 44.52 -16.07
CA GLN A 17 34.27 45.67 -15.17
C GLN A 17 33.13 46.51 -15.74
N VAL A 18 32.07 46.73 -14.97
CA VAL A 18 30.83 47.38 -15.40
C VAL A 18 30.55 48.56 -14.48
N GLN A 19 30.35 49.75 -15.05
CA GLN A 19 30.05 50.95 -14.28
C GLN A 19 28.54 51.06 -14.06
N LEU A 20 28.09 51.01 -12.81
CA LEU A 20 26.67 51.19 -12.44
C LEU A 20 26.59 52.37 -11.47
N GLY A 21 25.97 53.46 -11.91
CA GLY A 21 26.02 54.75 -11.23
C GLY A 21 27.47 55.18 -10.92
N ASP A 22 27.76 55.48 -9.66
CA ASP A 22 29.07 55.98 -9.22
C ASP A 22 30.11 54.87 -8.95
N ARG A 23 29.82 53.59 -9.27
CA ARG A 23 30.62 52.43 -8.86
C ARG A 23 31.02 51.49 -10.03
N GLN A 24 32.17 50.82 -9.90
CA GLN A 24 32.90 49.87 -10.79
C GLN A 24 32.73 48.37 -10.42
N VAL A 25 31.71 47.67 -10.92
CA VAL A 25 31.43 46.26 -10.56
C VAL A 25 32.30 45.28 -11.34
N GLN A 26 32.89 44.30 -10.65
CA GLN A 26 33.61 43.20 -11.29
C GLN A 26 32.77 41.93 -11.36
N VAL A 27 32.44 41.49 -12.57
CA VAL A 27 31.71 40.25 -12.84
C VAL A 27 32.68 39.25 -13.47
N ARG A 28 32.77 38.05 -12.90
CA ARG A 28 33.56 36.93 -13.42
C ARG A 28 32.65 35.72 -13.60
N SER A 29 32.70 35.13 -14.79
CA SER A 29 32.09 33.84 -15.11
C SER A 29 33.15 32.79 -15.37
N GLU A 30 32.97 31.60 -14.79
CA GLU A 30 33.80 30.40 -15.04
C GLU A 30 33.01 29.10 -14.84
N TRP A 31 33.50 28.00 -15.40
CA TRP A 31 32.97 26.66 -15.17
C TRP A 31 33.51 26.09 -13.85
N ALA A 32 32.63 25.50 -13.03
CA ALA A 32 33.02 24.82 -11.79
C ALA A 32 33.16 23.30 -11.97
N SER A 33 32.42 22.70 -12.92
CA SER A 33 32.56 21.32 -13.41
C SER A 33 32.03 21.22 -14.85
N GLU A 34 31.93 20.01 -15.43
CA GLU A 34 31.44 19.79 -16.81
C GLU A 34 30.00 20.30 -17.03
N ASP A 35 29.16 20.29 -15.98
CA ASP A 35 27.75 20.69 -16.07
C ASP A 35 27.38 21.87 -15.16
N VAL A 36 28.33 22.41 -14.38
CA VAL A 36 28.05 23.45 -13.37
C VAL A 36 28.68 24.79 -13.74
N TRP A 37 27.83 25.80 -13.92
CA TRP A 37 28.22 27.20 -14.16
C TRP A 37 28.41 27.98 -12.86
N ARG A 38 29.53 28.68 -12.71
CA ARG A 38 29.83 29.54 -11.56
C ARG A 38 29.93 31.00 -11.99
N LEU A 39 29.10 31.85 -11.38
CA LEU A 39 29.13 33.30 -11.55
C LEU A 39 29.55 33.96 -10.24
N VAL A 40 30.63 34.74 -10.27
CA VAL A 40 31.19 35.44 -9.10
C VAL A 40 31.14 36.94 -9.37
N VAL A 41 30.37 37.68 -8.57
CA VAL A 41 30.30 39.14 -8.63
C VAL A 41 30.94 39.70 -7.37
N GLY A 42 32.06 40.39 -7.53
CA GLY A 42 32.89 40.85 -6.42
C GLY A 42 32.77 42.36 -6.19
N TYR A 43 32.49 42.75 -4.95
CA TYR A 43 32.67 44.11 -4.46
C TYR A 43 32.94 44.16 -2.95
N GLY A 44 33.86 45.02 -2.48
CA GLY A 44 34.25 45.09 -1.06
C GLY A 44 33.28 45.89 -0.16
N GLY A 45 32.74 45.26 0.90
CA GLY A 45 31.82 45.84 1.92
C GLY A 45 31.20 44.79 2.88
N ALA A 46 30.40 45.20 3.89
CA ALA A 46 29.94 44.37 5.06
C ALA A 46 28.39 44.27 5.28
N PRO A 47 27.83 43.16 5.88
CA PRO A 47 26.56 42.44 5.55
C PRO A 47 25.16 43.13 5.50
N ALA A 48 24.15 42.62 4.74
CA ALA A 48 22.78 43.16 4.40
C ALA A 48 21.61 42.18 4.66
N GLN A 49 20.34 42.59 4.57
CA GLN A 49 19.14 41.71 4.57
C GLN A 49 18.80 41.14 3.17
N VAL A 50 18.16 39.97 3.12
CA VAL A 50 17.65 39.33 1.89
C VAL A 50 16.20 38.86 2.10
N ALA A 51 15.31 39.16 1.16
CA ALA A 51 13.98 38.58 1.04
C ALA A 51 13.92 37.74 -0.25
N VAL A 52 13.25 36.59 -0.20
CA VAL A 52 13.06 35.68 -1.33
C VAL A 52 11.56 35.60 -1.58
N THR A 53 11.10 35.95 -2.77
CA THR A 53 9.71 35.75 -3.19
C THR A 53 9.73 34.93 -4.47
N GLY A 54 8.88 33.91 -4.57
CA GLY A 54 8.80 33.04 -5.74
C GLY A 54 7.37 32.56 -5.98
N ASN A 55 6.99 32.46 -7.25
CA ASN A 55 5.70 31.88 -7.66
C ASN A 55 5.83 30.36 -7.75
N LEU A 56 4.98 29.64 -7.02
CA LEU A 56 4.78 28.20 -7.16
C LEU A 56 3.37 27.99 -7.73
N GLY A 57 3.26 28.03 -9.06
CA GLY A 57 1.99 27.83 -9.76
C GLY A 57 2.04 28.27 -11.22
N SER A 58 1.40 27.50 -12.11
CA SER A 58 1.30 27.80 -13.54
C SER A 58 0.22 28.84 -13.88
N ASP A 59 -0.45 29.41 -12.88
CA ASP A 59 -1.61 30.31 -13.00
C ASP A 59 -1.38 31.76 -12.49
N GLY A 60 -0.22 32.05 -11.89
CA GLY A 60 0.18 33.41 -11.55
C GLY A 60 -0.40 33.98 -10.25
N ALA A 61 -0.84 33.15 -9.31
CA ALA A 61 -1.12 33.58 -7.95
C ALA A 61 0.19 33.84 -7.18
N THR A 62 0.26 34.96 -6.45
CA THR A 62 1.48 35.45 -5.78
C THR A 62 1.66 34.78 -4.42
N GLN A 63 2.65 33.90 -4.28
CA GLN A 63 3.08 33.41 -2.96
C GLN A 63 4.23 34.28 -2.45
N GLY A 64 4.03 34.90 -1.29
CA GLY A 64 5.01 35.79 -0.67
C GLY A 64 5.65 35.14 0.55
N PHE A 65 6.96 34.86 0.48
CA PHE A 65 7.77 34.59 1.66
C PHE A 65 8.43 35.89 2.11
N ALA A 66 8.26 36.26 3.38
CA ALA A 66 8.97 37.39 3.97
C ALA A 66 9.60 36.94 5.29
N VAL A 67 10.90 36.71 5.26
CA VAL A 67 11.69 36.41 6.46
C VAL A 67 12.47 37.67 6.85
N PRO A 68 12.08 38.38 7.91
CA PRO A 68 12.96 39.40 8.47
C PRO A 68 14.08 38.70 9.23
N VAL A 69 15.34 38.89 8.79
CA VAL A 69 16.52 38.42 9.52
C VAL A 69 17.03 39.56 10.41
N PRO A 70 16.99 39.45 11.76
CA PRO A 70 17.67 40.40 12.62
C PRO A 70 19.00 39.83 13.13
N PHE A 71 19.87 40.77 13.51
CA PHE A 71 21.23 40.57 13.98
C PHE A 71 21.33 39.66 15.22
N ALA A 72 22.55 39.22 15.51
CA ALA A 72 22.93 38.49 16.72
C ALA A 72 22.21 39.04 17.98
N GLY A 73 21.24 38.28 18.47
CA GLY A 73 20.54 38.55 19.72
C GLY A 73 19.04 38.87 19.66
N ALA A 74 18.35 38.80 18.51
CA ALA A 74 16.89 38.98 18.46
C ALA A 74 16.15 37.78 17.81
N GLU A 75 14.90 37.60 18.22
CA GLU A 75 13.94 36.54 17.86
C GLU A 75 13.56 36.59 16.37
N LEU A 76 13.62 35.46 15.67
CA LEU A 76 13.10 35.27 14.32
C LEU A 76 11.57 35.22 14.40
N VAL A 77 10.83 35.76 13.42
CA VAL A 77 9.39 35.51 13.26
C VAL A 77 9.14 35.29 11.77
N ALA A 78 8.82 34.06 11.37
CA ALA A 78 8.44 33.72 10.01
C ALA A 78 6.93 33.44 9.97
N ARG A 79 6.21 34.09 9.04
CA ARG A 79 4.77 33.93 8.86
C ARG A 79 4.49 33.39 7.47
N VAL A 80 3.88 32.21 7.38
CA VAL A 80 3.35 31.64 6.14
C VAL A 80 1.86 31.94 6.09
N THR A 81 1.37 32.55 5.01
CA THR A 81 -0.07 32.78 4.80
C THR A 81 -0.51 32.12 3.50
N ASN A 82 -1.47 31.21 3.60
CA ASN A 82 -2.22 30.68 2.45
C ASN A 82 -3.41 31.61 2.20
N ASP A 83 -3.46 32.28 1.04
CA ASP A 83 -4.52 33.25 0.73
C ASP A 83 -5.68 32.69 -0.12
N GLY A 84 -5.85 31.37 -0.15
CA GLY A 84 -7.14 30.74 -0.48
C GLY A 84 -7.49 30.68 -1.97
N GLY A 85 -6.58 30.15 -2.79
CA GLY A 85 -6.82 29.89 -4.22
C GLY A 85 -6.52 28.46 -4.66
N LEU A 86 -6.75 27.44 -3.82
CA LEU A 86 -6.53 26.03 -4.13
C LEU A 86 -7.85 25.29 -4.42
N ASP A 87 -8.75 25.87 -5.22
CA ASP A 87 -10.02 25.19 -5.57
C ASP A 87 -10.48 25.35 -7.03
N ASP A 88 -9.61 25.07 -8.01
CA ASP A 88 -10.07 24.82 -9.38
C ASP A 88 -9.07 24.04 -10.26
N ALA A 89 -8.76 22.80 -9.88
CA ALA A 89 -8.84 21.58 -10.72
C ALA A 89 -7.97 20.42 -10.17
N GLY A 90 -8.42 19.78 -9.10
CA GLY A 90 -8.16 18.36 -8.81
C GLY A 90 -6.72 17.85 -8.88
N GLY A 91 -5.76 18.58 -8.32
CA GLY A 91 -4.43 18.06 -7.97
C GLY A 91 -4.21 18.19 -6.47
N ASP A 92 -3.57 17.20 -5.85
CA ASP A 92 -3.37 17.08 -4.40
C ASP A 92 -2.66 18.29 -3.78
N PRO A 93 -2.89 18.58 -2.48
CA PRO A 93 -2.18 19.64 -1.76
C PRO A 93 -0.66 19.38 -1.79
N GLN A 94 0.08 20.34 -2.32
CA GLN A 94 1.54 20.26 -2.38
C GLN A 94 2.11 20.57 -0.99
N VAL A 95 2.75 19.59 -0.36
CA VAL A 95 3.47 19.73 0.91
C VAL A 95 4.81 20.41 0.62
N VAL A 96 5.09 21.52 1.29
CA VAL A 96 6.42 22.17 1.26
C VAL A 96 7.17 21.72 2.51
N ALA A 97 8.02 20.71 2.37
CA ALA A 97 8.95 20.30 3.43
C ALA A 97 10.18 21.22 3.43
N LEU A 98 10.54 21.73 4.61
CA LEU A 98 11.70 22.60 4.80
C LEU A 98 12.73 21.88 5.69
N LEU A 99 13.69 21.18 5.10
CA LEU A 99 14.78 20.59 5.87
C LEU A 99 15.90 21.60 6.13
N VAL A 100 16.30 21.74 7.40
CA VAL A 100 17.45 22.52 7.85
C VAL A 100 18.52 21.54 8.35
N PRO A 101 19.73 21.46 7.79
CA PRO A 101 20.71 20.49 8.25
C PRO A 101 21.30 20.85 9.61
N ALA A 102 21.29 19.86 10.50
CA ALA A 102 22.29 19.53 11.51
C ALA A 102 23.14 20.69 12.08
N ALA A 103 22.50 21.52 12.89
CA ALA A 103 23.07 22.02 14.13
C ALA A 103 21.94 21.91 15.18
N LEU A 104 21.69 20.67 15.61
CA LEU A 104 20.59 20.27 16.50
C LEU A 104 20.62 20.99 17.86
N ASP A 105 21.76 21.55 18.25
CA ASP A 105 22.00 22.28 19.50
C ASP A 105 21.47 23.75 19.52
N GLN A 106 20.58 24.12 18.59
CA GLN A 106 19.98 25.47 18.51
C GLN A 106 18.47 25.49 18.22
N LEU A 107 17.79 24.34 18.09
CA LEU A 107 16.36 24.28 17.74
C LEU A 107 15.42 24.62 18.92
N ASP A 108 15.88 24.44 20.18
CA ASP A 108 15.16 24.78 21.45
C ASP A 108 14.64 26.22 21.57
N ALA A 109 14.95 27.09 20.61
CA ALA A 109 14.50 28.47 20.61
C ALA A 109 13.26 28.72 19.74
N LEU A 110 12.81 27.77 18.92
CA LEU A 110 11.76 27.97 17.91
C LEU A 110 10.36 27.57 18.42
N ALA A 111 9.60 28.54 18.95
CA ALA A 111 8.17 28.37 19.22
C ALA A 111 7.35 28.42 17.92
N TYR A 112 6.29 27.63 17.79
CA TYR A 112 5.36 27.74 16.67
C TYR A 112 3.92 28.00 17.13
N GLN A 113 3.14 28.69 16.29
CA GLN A 113 1.74 28.98 16.54
C GLN A 113 0.92 28.80 15.25
N LEU A 114 -0.14 27.99 15.34
CA LEU A 114 -1.14 27.79 14.30
C LEU A 114 -2.25 28.84 14.45
N ASP A 115 -2.37 29.72 13.46
CA ASP A 115 -3.56 30.54 13.27
C ASP A 115 -4.30 29.98 12.05
N GLY A 116 -5.62 30.00 12.01
CA GLY A 116 -6.46 29.24 11.05
C GLY A 116 -6.20 29.37 9.53
N ASP A 117 -5.20 30.14 9.10
CA ASP A 117 -4.74 30.29 7.71
C ASP A 117 -3.19 30.07 7.53
N GLY A 118 -2.47 29.52 8.54
CA GLY A 118 -1.03 29.19 8.43
C GLY A 118 -0.27 28.96 9.75
N VAL A 119 1.01 28.53 9.62
CA VAL A 119 1.94 28.28 10.76
C VAL A 119 2.96 29.42 10.87
N THR A 120 3.16 29.92 12.09
CA THR A 120 4.19 30.93 12.40
C THR A 120 5.26 30.30 13.28
N TRP A 121 6.55 30.43 12.93
CA TRP A 121 7.69 29.90 13.71
C TRP A 121 8.59 31.05 14.22
N SER A 122 9.09 30.97 15.46
CA SER A 122 9.91 32.02 16.07
C SER A 122 11.01 31.55 17.03
N GLY A 123 12.30 31.85 16.73
CA GLY A 123 13.45 31.47 17.57
C GLY A 123 14.83 32.00 17.18
N ARG A 124 15.91 31.54 17.83
CA ARG A 124 17.28 32.11 17.75
C ARG A 124 18.28 31.10 17.15
N LEU A 125 18.95 31.46 16.04
CA LEU A 125 19.96 30.62 15.38
C LEU A 125 21.32 31.35 15.24
N ALA A 126 22.43 30.62 15.41
CA ALA A 126 23.79 31.13 15.22
C ALA A 126 24.53 30.41 14.09
N GLY A 127 24.58 30.99 12.89
CA GLY A 127 25.29 30.42 11.73
C GLY A 127 24.65 30.84 10.41
N GLY A 128 25.34 30.66 9.28
CA GLY A 128 24.70 30.74 7.98
C GLY A 128 23.71 29.58 7.80
N PHE A 129 22.63 29.80 7.05
CA PHE A 129 21.59 28.78 6.82
C PHE A 129 21.60 28.32 5.36
N THR A 130 21.20 27.07 5.15
CA THR A 130 20.97 26.47 3.83
C THR A 130 19.49 26.13 3.72
N LEU A 131 18.87 26.42 2.57
CA LEU A 131 17.46 26.15 2.30
C LEU A 131 17.36 25.02 1.28
N TYR A 132 16.73 23.91 1.67
CA TYR A 132 16.37 22.81 0.79
C TYR A 132 14.90 22.96 0.39
N VAL A 133 14.59 22.76 -0.88
CA VAL A 133 13.22 22.88 -1.42
C VAL A 133 12.95 21.62 -2.23
N ALA A 134 12.09 20.74 -1.71
CA ALA A 134 11.55 19.61 -2.45
C ALA A 134 10.41 20.09 -3.36
N VAL A 135 10.38 19.64 -4.62
CA VAL A 135 9.35 20.03 -5.60
C VAL A 135 8.88 18.79 -6.34
N GLY A 136 7.66 18.34 -6.05
CA GLY A 136 7.06 17.19 -6.71
C GLY A 136 6.91 17.39 -8.23
N GLY A 137 7.43 16.44 -9.01
CA GLY A 137 7.09 16.20 -10.41
C GLY A 137 7.56 17.22 -11.47
N GLY A 138 8.36 18.23 -11.11
CA GLY A 138 8.86 19.26 -12.05
C GLY A 138 10.33 19.09 -12.44
N ALA A 139 10.70 19.42 -13.68
CA ALA A 139 12.11 19.40 -14.09
C ALA A 139 12.91 20.47 -13.32
N ALA A 140 14.00 20.04 -12.65
CA ALA A 140 14.97 20.85 -11.91
C ALA A 140 15.37 22.19 -12.57
N ALA A 141 15.41 22.24 -13.91
CA ALA A 141 15.79 23.40 -14.68
C ALA A 141 14.74 24.53 -14.67
N ASP A 142 13.45 24.20 -14.53
CA ASP A 142 12.35 25.15 -14.56
C ASP A 142 12.18 25.86 -13.20
N VAL A 143 12.48 25.16 -12.09
CA VAL A 143 12.47 25.68 -10.72
C VAL A 143 13.66 26.62 -10.47
N VAL A 144 14.86 26.23 -10.91
CA VAL A 144 16.06 27.09 -10.80
C VAL A 144 15.94 28.33 -11.69
N ALA A 145 15.30 28.22 -12.86
CA ALA A 145 15.00 29.38 -13.71
C ALA A 145 13.93 30.30 -13.09
N ALA A 146 12.90 29.75 -12.42
CA ALA A 146 11.86 30.51 -11.74
C ALA A 146 12.34 31.22 -10.45
N LEU A 147 13.25 30.59 -9.70
CA LEU A 147 13.87 31.19 -8.50
C LEU A 147 14.95 32.23 -8.83
N ALA A 148 15.58 32.15 -10.01
CA ALA A 148 16.67 33.04 -10.41
C ALA A 148 16.24 34.36 -11.07
N ASP A 149 15.01 34.45 -11.62
CA ASP A 149 14.58 35.63 -12.38
C ASP A 149 14.02 36.78 -11.52
N ASP A 150 13.56 36.53 -10.28
CA ASP A 150 12.81 37.54 -9.47
C ASP A 150 13.19 37.62 -7.97
N LEU A 151 14.48 37.59 -7.63
CA LEU A 151 14.96 37.95 -6.28
C LEU A 151 14.94 39.48 -6.08
N LEU A 152 13.88 40.03 -5.48
CA LEU A 152 13.76 41.46 -5.15
C LEU A 152 14.16 41.76 -3.69
N LEU A 153 15.24 42.53 -3.53
CA LEU A 153 15.62 43.13 -2.24
C LEU A 153 14.74 44.36 -1.95
N LEU A 154 13.85 44.26 -0.96
CA LEU A 154 13.07 45.41 -0.50
C LEU A 154 13.92 46.34 0.37
N GLU A 155 13.94 47.62 0.01
CA GLU A 155 14.62 48.69 0.76
C GLU A 155 13.76 49.15 1.95
N ASP A 156 14.31 49.14 3.17
CA ASP A 156 13.90 50.08 4.21
C ASP A 156 15.15 50.79 4.77
N ASP A 157 15.37 51.99 4.27
CA ASP A 157 16.23 53.09 4.74
C ASP A 157 17.40 52.78 5.73
N ALA A 158 18.35 51.91 5.36
CA ALA A 158 19.72 51.94 5.89
C ALA A 158 20.74 51.14 5.04
N PRO A 159 22.01 51.60 4.91
CA PRO A 159 22.98 51.01 3.99
C PRO A 159 23.73 49.84 4.63
N ARG A 160 23.49 48.59 4.22
CA ARG A 160 24.19 47.39 4.75
C ARG A 160 24.30 46.33 3.64
N VAL A 161 25.43 45.61 3.51
CA VAL A 161 25.95 44.89 2.28
C VAL A 161 26.47 43.47 2.55
N GLY A 162 25.73 42.37 2.29
CA GLY A 162 26.16 41.00 2.63
C GLY A 162 26.02 40.01 1.52
N ALA A 163 27.04 39.17 1.35
CA ALA A 163 26.99 38.01 0.48
C ALA A 163 26.27 36.87 1.21
N TYR A 164 25.24 36.32 0.56
CA TYR A 164 24.57 35.09 0.95
C TYR A 164 24.69 34.13 -0.23
N THR A 165 25.00 32.87 0.07
CA THR A 165 25.00 31.79 -0.90
C THR A 165 23.72 31.00 -0.67
N LEU A 166 22.77 31.07 -1.61
CA LEU A 166 21.65 30.14 -1.65
C LEU A 166 22.12 28.90 -2.42
N THR A 167 22.22 27.77 -1.72
CA THR A 167 22.48 26.47 -2.34
C THR A 167 21.15 25.75 -2.38
N VAL A 168 20.55 25.62 -3.56
CA VAL A 168 19.40 24.73 -3.77
C VAL A 168 19.99 23.39 -4.20
N ALA A 169 19.93 22.41 -3.32
CA ALA A 169 20.24 21.02 -3.62
C ALA A 169 18.91 20.28 -3.75
N LEU A 170 18.73 19.56 -4.86
CA LEU A 170 17.68 18.56 -4.96
C LEU A 170 18.19 17.36 -4.17
N LEU A 171 17.40 16.93 -3.20
CA LEU A 171 17.64 15.66 -2.53
C LEU A 171 17.30 14.54 -3.54
N PRO A 172 18.06 13.43 -3.53
CA PRO A 172 17.67 12.22 -4.26
C PRO A 172 16.28 11.76 -3.80
N ALA A 173 15.55 11.03 -4.66
CA ALA A 173 14.18 10.62 -4.40
C ALA A 173 14.06 9.95 -3.02
N CYS A 174 14.98 9.02 -2.71
CA CYS A 174 15.03 8.28 -1.44
C CYS A 174 15.47 9.08 -0.19
N GLY A 175 15.52 10.40 -0.28
CA GLY A 175 15.86 11.25 0.86
C GLY A 175 15.26 12.65 0.76
N ASP A 176 14.19 12.81 -0.02
CA ASP A 176 13.52 14.09 -0.23
C ASP A 176 12.19 14.23 0.54
N GLY A 177 11.76 13.15 1.22
CA GLY A 177 10.57 13.13 2.05
C GLY A 177 9.26 13.09 1.26
N LEU A 178 9.32 12.73 -0.02
CA LEU A 178 8.16 12.58 -0.90
C LEU A 178 8.05 11.13 -1.37
N ASP A 179 6.83 10.67 -1.58
CA ASP A 179 6.54 9.40 -2.29
C ASP A 179 6.65 9.67 -3.81
N ASN A 180 7.82 9.42 -4.38
CA ASN A 180 8.16 9.76 -5.77
C ASN A 180 7.56 8.75 -6.77
N ASP A 181 7.24 7.54 -6.34
CA ASP A 181 6.75 6.45 -7.20
C ASP A 181 5.24 6.15 -7.01
N GLY A 182 4.64 6.67 -5.94
CA GLY A 182 3.21 6.68 -5.63
C GLY A 182 2.71 5.41 -4.94
N ASP A 183 3.57 4.63 -4.30
CA ASP A 183 3.20 3.38 -3.64
C ASP A 183 2.76 3.53 -2.17
N GLY A 184 2.92 4.74 -1.61
CA GLY A 184 2.55 5.11 -0.25
C GLY A 184 3.67 4.96 0.78
N LEU A 185 4.87 4.52 0.38
CA LEU A 185 6.08 4.50 1.18
C LEU A 185 6.99 5.69 0.78
N VAL A 186 7.90 6.06 1.67
CA VAL A 186 8.72 7.29 1.51
C VAL A 186 10.14 7.03 1.99
N ASP A 187 11.13 7.45 1.21
CA ASP A 187 12.55 7.42 1.56
C ASP A 187 13.01 6.04 2.09
N ARG A 188 13.68 5.98 3.24
CA ARG A 188 14.21 4.73 3.83
C ARG A 188 13.13 3.70 4.20
N TRP A 189 11.86 4.09 4.28
CA TRP A 189 10.74 3.17 4.52
C TRP A 189 10.27 2.51 3.22
N ASP A 190 10.79 2.95 2.07
CA ASP A 190 10.50 2.41 0.76
C ASP A 190 11.47 1.27 0.38
N PRO A 191 10.98 0.07 0.02
CA PRO A 191 11.78 -1.04 -0.49
C PRO A 191 12.53 -0.76 -1.80
N GLY A 192 12.17 0.28 -2.54
CA GLY A 192 12.90 0.81 -3.69
C GLY A 192 14.16 1.59 -3.29
N CYS A 193 14.32 1.95 -2.02
CA CYS A 193 15.44 2.75 -1.55
C CYS A 193 16.60 1.95 -0.97
N GLU A 194 17.61 1.70 -1.81
CA GLU A 194 18.87 1.09 -1.36
C GLU A 194 19.71 2.03 -0.48
N SER A 195 19.50 3.36 -0.58
CA SER A 195 20.14 4.37 0.28
C SER A 195 19.50 5.75 0.14
N LEU A 196 19.75 6.66 1.08
CA LEU A 196 19.32 8.08 0.98
C LEU A 196 19.96 8.86 -0.18
N GLU A 197 20.99 8.29 -0.81
CA GLU A 197 21.67 8.88 -1.97
C GLU A 197 21.07 8.38 -3.30
N ASP A 198 20.13 7.43 -3.23
CA ASP A 198 19.46 6.85 -4.39
C ASP A 198 18.41 7.79 -4.97
N GLY A 199 18.41 7.89 -6.29
CA GLY A 199 17.54 8.79 -7.05
C GLY A 199 16.29 8.14 -7.61
N ASP A 200 16.05 6.87 -7.29
CA ASP A 200 14.93 6.08 -7.80
C ASP A 200 14.26 5.34 -6.63
N GLU A 201 13.00 5.68 -6.33
CA GLU A 201 12.16 4.99 -5.34
C GLU A 201 11.41 3.80 -5.96
N ALA A 202 11.54 3.56 -7.27
CA ALA A 202 10.79 2.51 -7.92
C ALA A 202 11.30 1.11 -7.53
N HIS A 203 10.47 0.34 -6.83
CA HIS A 203 10.76 -1.05 -6.46
C HIS A 203 10.98 -1.98 -7.69
N ASP A 204 12.04 -2.82 -7.65
CA ASP A 204 12.28 -3.85 -8.68
C ASP A 204 11.22 -4.96 -8.60
N PRO A 205 10.41 -5.20 -9.65
CA PRO A 205 9.35 -6.21 -9.65
C PRO A 205 9.83 -7.68 -9.51
N ASN A 206 11.14 -7.94 -9.36
CA ASN A 206 11.72 -9.28 -9.24
C ASN A 206 11.93 -9.78 -7.79
N GLY A 207 11.56 -9.01 -6.76
CA GLY A 207 11.51 -9.47 -5.37
C GLY A 207 11.83 -8.38 -4.35
N LEU A 208 11.20 -8.47 -3.16
CA LEU A 208 11.48 -7.59 -2.03
C LEU A 208 12.90 -7.85 -1.48
N PRO A 209 13.65 -6.80 -1.07
CA PRO A 209 14.92 -6.94 -0.38
C PRO A 209 14.76 -7.71 0.94
N GLU A 210 15.84 -8.32 1.44
CA GLU A 210 15.82 -9.13 2.68
C GLU A 210 15.28 -8.34 3.88
N CYS A 211 15.38 -7.00 3.87
CA CYS A 211 14.87 -6.12 4.92
C CYS A 211 13.40 -5.69 4.74
N SER A 212 12.66 -6.27 3.79
CA SER A 212 11.25 -5.98 3.51
C SER A 212 10.41 -7.19 3.06
N ASP A 213 10.93 -8.42 3.13
CA ASP A 213 10.31 -9.59 2.49
C ASP A 213 9.45 -10.46 3.43
N GLY A 214 9.39 -10.11 4.72
CA GLY A 214 8.61 -10.80 5.74
C GLY A 214 9.28 -12.07 6.27
N VAL A 215 10.54 -12.32 5.93
CA VAL A 215 11.30 -13.51 6.36
C VAL A 215 12.41 -13.08 7.34
N ASP A 216 12.85 -14.00 8.21
CA ASP A 216 14.03 -13.83 9.08
C ASP A 216 15.14 -14.72 8.48
N GLN A 217 15.98 -14.12 7.65
CA GLN A 217 17.00 -14.79 6.84
C GLN A 217 18.30 -15.08 7.59
N ASP A 218 18.66 -14.27 8.60
CA ASP A 218 19.84 -14.41 9.42
C ASP A 218 19.58 -15.22 10.71
N GLY A 219 18.30 -15.38 11.07
CA GLY A 219 17.82 -16.25 12.13
C GLY A 219 17.99 -15.67 13.53
N ASP A 220 18.11 -14.35 13.67
CA ASP A 220 18.23 -13.65 14.96
C ASP A 220 16.86 -13.41 15.64
N GLY A 221 15.76 -13.68 14.93
CA GLY A 221 14.39 -13.52 15.41
C GLY A 221 13.78 -12.16 15.13
N ARG A 222 14.46 -11.28 14.38
CA ARG A 222 13.98 -9.95 13.97
C ARG A 222 13.90 -9.92 12.43
N THR A 223 12.67 -9.78 11.92
CA THR A 223 12.35 -10.09 10.51
C THR A 223 12.81 -9.01 9.53
N ASP A 224 12.30 -7.78 9.64
CA ASP A 224 12.53 -6.74 8.62
C ASP A 224 12.82 -5.38 9.27
N PHE A 225 13.13 -4.39 8.44
CA PHE A 225 13.07 -2.98 8.85
C PHE A 225 11.64 -2.62 9.34
N PRO A 226 11.45 -1.85 10.43
CA PRO A 226 12.46 -1.19 11.27
C PRO A 226 12.99 -2.04 12.44
N PHE A 227 12.60 -3.31 12.57
CA PHE A 227 12.87 -4.15 13.74
C PHE A 227 14.22 -4.89 13.68
N ALA A 228 14.77 -5.12 12.48
CA ALA A 228 16.01 -5.83 12.25
C ALA A 228 17.27 -4.91 12.42
N PRO A 229 18.24 -5.24 13.30
CA PRO A 229 19.40 -4.38 13.59
C PRO A 229 20.41 -4.30 12.43
N GLY A 230 20.34 -5.22 11.47
CA GLY A 230 21.13 -5.16 10.25
C GLY A 230 20.51 -4.29 9.14
N CYS A 231 19.27 -3.83 9.30
CA CYS A 231 18.54 -3.06 8.30
C CYS A 231 18.52 -1.57 8.66
N THR A 232 19.19 -0.75 7.84
CA THR A 232 19.19 0.73 7.97
C THR A 232 18.13 1.41 7.09
N ALA A 233 17.60 0.66 6.12
CA ALA A 233 16.47 1.00 5.28
C ALA A 233 15.72 -0.28 4.85
N ALA A 234 14.46 -0.12 4.44
CA ALA A 234 13.63 -1.18 3.87
C ALA A 234 14.27 -1.80 2.60
N GLY A 235 14.96 -0.98 1.80
CA GLY A 235 15.64 -1.42 0.58
C GLY A 235 16.96 -2.18 0.77
N ASP A 236 17.44 -2.37 2.01
CA ASP A 236 18.71 -3.06 2.26
C ASP A 236 18.65 -4.53 1.80
N LEU A 237 19.66 -4.94 1.03
CA LEU A 237 19.72 -6.29 0.45
C LEU A 237 20.08 -7.39 1.45
N SER A 238 20.41 -7.04 2.70
CA SER A 238 20.67 -8.04 3.73
C SER A 238 20.40 -7.54 5.13
N GLU A 239 19.69 -8.34 5.91
CA GLU A 239 19.44 -8.14 7.35
C GLU A 239 20.63 -8.57 8.23
N ALA A 240 21.68 -9.15 7.64
CA ALA A 240 22.80 -9.68 8.41
C ALA A 240 23.65 -8.58 9.06
N LEU A 241 23.75 -8.59 10.39
CA LEU A 241 24.52 -7.60 11.15
C LEU A 241 26.04 -7.65 10.81
N GLY A 242 26.55 -6.57 10.21
CA GLY A 242 27.95 -6.42 9.82
C GLY A 242 28.93 -5.96 10.93
N GLY A 243 28.47 -5.80 12.17
CA GLY A 243 29.20 -5.09 13.24
C GLY A 243 28.74 -5.40 14.67
N PRO A 244 29.17 -4.61 15.67
CA PRO A 244 28.53 -4.65 16.99
C PRO A 244 27.08 -4.17 16.90
N LEU A 245 26.25 -4.59 17.85
CA LEU A 245 24.87 -4.12 17.93
C LEU A 245 24.83 -2.59 18.07
N PRO A 246 23.94 -1.90 17.33
CA PRO A 246 23.66 -0.47 17.47
C PRO A 246 23.15 -0.11 18.88
N ALA A 247 23.12 1.18 19.23
CA ALA A 247 22.65 1.64 20.54
C ALA A 247 21.24 1.08 20.81
N CYS A 248 20.34 1.31 19.85
CA CYS A 248 18.93 0.90 19.88
C CYS A 248 18.65 -0.60 19.72
N SER A 249 19.65 -1.47 19.85
CA SER A 249 19.45 -2.93 19.88
C SER A 249 20.50 -3.69 20.69
N ASN A 250 21.14 -3.05 21.68
CA ASN A 250 22.26 -3.67 22.43
C ASN A 250 21.93 -4.12 23.86
N ASP A 251 20.65 -4.08 24.25
CA ASP A 251 20.11 -4.35 25.57
C ASP A 251 20.65 -3.40 26.67
N ALA A 252 21.08 -2.19 26.31
CA ALA A 252 21.57 -1.20 27.25
C ALA A 252 20.96 0.18 26.99
N ASP A 253 20.37 0.73 28.06
CA ASP A 253 20.03 2.14 28.26
C ASP A 253 21.28 3.03 28.13
N ASP A 254 21.69 3.37 26.90
CA ASP A 254 22.89 4.12 26.58
C ASP A 254 22.72 5.62 26.91
N ASP A 255 21.48 6.11 26.98
CA ASP A 255 21.14 7.51 27.24
C ASP A 255 20.76 7.80 28.72
N GLY A 256 20.33 6.79 29.47
CA GLY A 256 20.07 6.80 30.90
C GLY A 256 18.67 7.25 31.31
N ASP A 257 17.69 7.24 30.42
CA ASP A 257 16.30 7.65 30.68
C ASP A 257 15.47 6.53 31.35
N GLY A 258 15.95 5.28 31.29
CA GLY A 258 15.33 4.10 31.89
C GLY A 258 14.49 3.25 30.92
N LEU A 259 14.41 3.65 29.66
CA LEU A 259 14.10 2.83 28.50
C LEU A 259 15.44 2.21 28.01
N THR A 260 15.49 1.48 26.90
CA THR A 260 16.66 0.59 26.69
C THR A 260 16.95 0.29 25.25
N ASP A 261 15.92 0.15 24.40
CA ASP A 261 16.08 -0.20 22.99
C ASP A 261 14.74 -0.01 22.26
N PHE A 262 14.83 0.04 20.94
CA PHE A 262 13.66 -0.11 20.06
C PHE A 262 12.92 -1.44 20.33
N PRO A 263 11.56 -1.48 20.35
CA PRO A 263 10.61 -0.42 19.98
C PRO A 263 10.10 0.44 21.15
N LEU A 264 10.61 0.22 22.37
CA LEU A 264 10.08 0.86 23.58
C LEU A 264 10.72 2.21 23.86
N ASP A 265 11.87 2.47 23.25
CA ASP A 265 12.64 3.69 23.44
C ASP A 265 12.30 4.79 22.41
N PRO A 266 11.81 5.98 22.84
CA PRO A 266 11.52 7.11 21.95
C PRO A 266 12.77 7.74 21.34
N GLY A 267 13.95 7.52 21.92
CA GLY A 267 15.24 7.94 21.38
C GLY A 267 15.68 7.11 20.17
N CYS A 268 14.95 6.04 19.83
CA CYS A 268 15.29 5.12 18.75
C CYS A 268 14.30 5.18 17.59
N ASP A 269 14.73 5.70 16.43
CA ASP A 269 13.90 5.74 15.22
C ASP A 269 13.65 4.34 14.62
N PHE A 270 14.62 3.42 14.78
CA PHE A 270 14.59 2.03 14.33
C PHE A 270 15.68 1.20 15.03
N ALA A 271 15.62 -0.14 14.93
CA ALA A 271 16.55 -1.05 15.60
C ALA A 271 18.03 -0.87 15.21
N ALA A 272 18.29 -0.47 13.96
CA ALA A 272 19.64 -0.22 13.48
C ALA A 272 20.19 1.17 13.84
N ASP A 273 19.42 2.00 14.53
CA ASP A 273 19.84 3.34 14.92
C ASP A 273 20.99 3.30 15.94
N GLY A 274 21.98 4.16 15.70
CA GLY A 274 23.21 4.23 16.47
C GLY A 274 23.17 5.26 17.60
N ASP A 275 22.08 6.00 17.76
CA ASP A 275 21.85 6.99 18.80
C ASP A 275 20.52 6.67 19.50
N GLU A 276 20.54 6.58 20.83
CA GLU A 276 19.36 6.36 21.69
C GLU A 276 18.98 7.66 22.42
N VAL A 277 19.64 8.78 22.11
CA VAL A 277 19.35 10.04 22.79
C VAL A 277 18.02 10.59 22.30
N ASP A 278 17.08 10.79 23.23
CA ASP A 278 15.85 11.56 23.00
C ASP A 278 16.15 12.89 22.30
N ALA A 279 15.89 12.95 21.00
CA ALA A 279 16.19 14.13 20.18
C ALA A 279 15.27 15.32 20.54
N PHE A 280 14.19 15.09 21.29
CA PHE A 280 13.14 16.06 21.59
C PHE A 280 12.83 16.12 23.10
N LEU A 281 12.70 17.34 23.64
CA LEU A 281 12.18 17.57 25.00
C LEU A 281 10.67 17.29 25.11
N ASP A 282 9.99 17.19 23.96
CA ASP A 282 8.60 16.78 23.82
C ASP A 282 8.59 15.38 23.18
N PRO A 283 8.26 14.31 23.93
CA PRO A 283 8.20 12.95 23.41
C PRO A 283 7.19 12.83 22.24
N PRO A 284 7.39 11.86 21.31
CA PRO A 284 6.46 11.56 20.23
C PRO A 284 5.07 11.19 20.74
N ALA A 285 4.04 11.32 19.89
CA ALA A 285 2.64 11.10 20.29
C ALA A 285 2.36 9.71 20.87
N CYS A 286 3.21 8.73 20.55
CA CYS A 286 3.14 7.35 21.05
C CYS A 286 3.97 7.09 22.31
N ALA A 287 4.57 8.13 22.92
CA ALA A 287 5.33 8.06 24.16
C ALA A 287 5.17 9.31 25.06
N ASP A 288 4.18 10.17 24.80
CA ASP A 288 4.02 11.47 25.47
C ASP A 288 3.13 11.47 26.72
N GLY A 289 2.53 10.32 27.04
CA GLY A 289 1.63 10.17 28.17
C GLY A 289 0.22 10.67 27.88
N VAL A 290 -0.14 10.94 26.62
CA VAL A 290 -1.42 11.51 26.20
C VAL A 290 -2.05 10.68 25.10
N ASP A 291 -3.30 10.26 25.34
CA ASP A 291 -4.23 9.72 24.35
C ASP A 291 -4.58 10.82 23.32
N ASN A 292 -3.76 10.90 22.27
CA ASN A 292 -3.76 11.88 21.21
C ASN A 292 -4.83 11.58 20.15
N ASP A 293 -5.26 10.32 20.01
CA ASP A 293 -6.32 9.89 19.11
C ASP A 293 -7.73 9.79 19.76
N GLY A 294 -7.79 9.79 21.09
CA GLY A 294 -9.00 9.75 21.90
C GLY A 294 -9.64 8.36 22.01
N ASN A 295 -8.92 7.27 21.72
CA ASN A 295 -9.43 5.90 21.75
C ASN A 295 -9.48 5.30 23.18
N GLY A 296 -8.88 5.98 24.16
CA GLY A 296 -8.83 5.58 25.57
C GLY A 296 -7.59 4.79 25.97
N ARG A 297 -6.69 4.51 25.03
CA ARG A 297 -5.32 4.02 25.24
C ARG A 297 -4.38 5.22 25.00
N VAL A 298 -3.15 5.14 25.53
CA VAL A 298 -2.36 6.36 25.79
C VAL A 298 -1.04 6.41 25.03
N ASP A 299 -0.30 5.30 24.99
CA ASP A 299 1.03 5.24 24.39
C ASP A 299 1.37 3.79 24.06
N PHE A 300 2.44 3.57 23.29
CA PHE A 300 3.04 2.25 23.11
C PHE A 300 3.57 1.70 24.46
N PRO A 301 3.42 0.39 24.76
CA PRO A 301 2.84 -0.68 23.95
C PRO A 301 1.33 -0.90 24.18
N ASP A 302 0.69 -0.07 25.01
CA ASP A 302 -0.69 -0.27 25.43
C ASP A 302 -1.71 0.25 24.38
N ASP A 303 -1.27 1.15 23.50
CA ASP A 303 -2.03 1.64 22.34
C ASP A 303 -1.68 0.90 21.03
N PRO A 304 -2.59 0.07 20.47
CA PRO A 304 -2.46 -0.56 19.14
C PRO A 304 -2.43 0.41 17.96
N GLY A 305 -2.75 1.68 18.22
CA GLY A 305 -2.60 2.82 17.32
C GLY A 305 -1.15 3.26 17.13
N CYS A 306 -0.22 2.70 17.92
CA CYS A 306 1.22 2.92 17.85
C CYS A 306 1.94 1.60 17.54
N ALA A 307 2.80 1.59 16.52
CA ALA A 307 3.64 0.43 16.22
C ALA A 307 4.93 0.40 17.07
N TYR A 308 5.42 1.57 17.50
CA TYR A 308 6.60 1.75 18.36
C TYR A 308 6.58 3.14 19.04
N ALA A 309 7.39 3.33 20.09
CA ALA A 309 7.38 4.52 20.93
C ALA A 309 7.83 5.82 20.21
N ALA A 310 8.70 5.70 19.21
CA ALA A 310 9.21 6.84 18.45
C ALA A 310 8.22 7.37 17.38
N GLU A 311 7.05 6.75 17.19
CA GLU A 311 6.10 7.19 16.16
C GLU A 311 5.52 8.60 16.47
N PRO A 312 5.52 9.52 15.47
CA PRO A 312 5.08 10.89 15.69
C PRO A 312 3.56 11.06 15.73
N VAL A 313 2.81 10.04 15.32
CA VAL A 313 1.34 10.05 15.26
C VAL A 313 0.79 8.76 15.85
N GLU A 314 -0.14 8.89 16.78
CA GLU A 314 -0.99 7.81 17.28
C GLU A 314 -2.21 7.75 16.34
N ALA A 315 -2.16 6.88 15.31
CA ALA A 315 -3.17 6.87 14.25
C ALA A 315 -3.30 5.47 13.58
N GLY A 316 -3.69 4.45 14.34
CA GLY A 316 -3.94 3.10 13.80
C GLY A 316 -5.37 2.85 13.27
N PRO A 317 -5.63 1.67 12.67
CA PRO A 317 -6.89 1.36 12.01
C PRO A 317 -8.04 0.99 12.99
N ASN A 318 -8.98 1.92 13.14
CA ASN A 318 -10.42 1.71 13.48
C ASN A 318 -10.78 1.38 14.97
N PRO A 319 -12.08 1.37 15.35
CA PRO A 319 -12.64 1.79 16.66
C PRO A 319 -12.16 1.01 17.88
N PRO A 320 -12.40 1.52 19.12
CA PRO A 320 -12.08 0.80 20.36
C PRO A 320 -12.63 -0.63 20.34
N PRO A 321 -11.97 -1.58 21.05
CA PRO A 321 -12.43 -2.96 21.13
C PRO A 321 -13.90 -3.02 21.53
N ALA A 322 -14.63 -3.95 20.93
CA ALA A 322 -16.02 -4.18 21.32
C ALA A 322 -16.08 -4.60 22.80
N ARG A 323 -17.18 -4.31 23.48
CA ARG A 323 -17.35 -4.59 24.92
C ARG A 323 -16.95 -6.00 25.34
N CYS A 324 -17.26 -6.98 24.50
CA CYS A 324 -16.90 -8.37 24.73
C CYS A 324 -15.42 -8.73 24.47
N ALA A 325 -14.55 -7.74 24.30
CA ALA A 325 -13.10 -7.87 24.11
C ALA A 325 -12.32 -6.64 24.66
N ASP A 326 -12.93 -5.81 25.50
CA ASP A 326 -12.31 -4.60 26.05
C ASP A 326 -11.63 -4.83 27.41
N GLY A 327 -11.77 -6.02 27.99
CA GLY A 327 -11.18 -6.41 29.27
C GLY A 327 -11.92 -5.86 30.49
N VAL A 328 -13.10 -5.28 30.31
CA VAL A 328 -13.89 -4.61 31.36
C VAL A 328 -15.27 -5.24 31.50
N ASP A 329 -15.62 -5.65 32.72
CA ASP A 329 -16.98 -6.04 33.13
C ASP A 329 -17.94 -4.84 32.99
N ASN A 330 -18.56 -4.69 31.82
CA ASN A 330 -19.39 -3.56 31.43
C ASN A 330 -20.82 -3.67 31.98
N ASP A 331 -21.30 -4.86 32.32
CA ASP A 331 -22.63 -5.10 32.89
C ASP A 331 -22.64 -5.29 34.42
N GLN A 332 -21.46 -5.46 35.01
CA GLN A 332 -21.15 -5.58 36.44
C GLN A 332 -21.64 -6.87 37.10
N ASP A 333 -21.73 -7.97 36.36
CA ASP A 333 -22.10 -9.28 36.90
C ASP A 333 -20.89 -10.07 37.48
N GLY A 334 -19.67 -9.63 37.17
CA GLY A 334 -18.41 -10.22 37.60
C GLY A 334 -17.73 -11.13 36.56
N ARG A 335 -18.25 -11.22 35.34
CA ARG A 335 -17.64 -11.86 34.17
C ARG A 335 -17.20 -10.76 33.18
N VAL A 336 -16.35 -11.13 32.23
CA VAL A 336 -15.63 -10.19 31.37
C VAL A 336 -15.43 -10.83 30.01
N ASP A 337 -15.65 -10.06 28.94
CA ASP A 337 -15.38 -10.42 27.56
C ASP A 337 -16.09 -11.72 27.13
N VAL A 338 -15.49 -12.53 26.26
CA VAL A 338 -16.03 -13.83 25.82
C VAL A 338 -16.28 -14.85 26.95
N ALA A 339 -15.83 -14.60 28.18
CA ALA A 339 -16.20 -15.41 29.34
C ALA A 339 -17.55 -15.00 29.97
N ASP A 340 -18.13 -13.89 29.50
CA ASP A 340 -19.45 -13.38 29.85
C ASP A 340 -20.57 -14.04 29.00
N PRO A 341 -21.67 -14.54 29.58
CA PRO A 341 -22.79 -15.13 28.85
C PRO A 341 -23.61 -14.13 28.03
N GLY A 342 -23.46 -12.82 28.26
CA GLY A 342 -23.92 -11.77 27.36
C GLY A 342 -23.15 -11.75 26.04
N CYS A 343 -21.91 -12.25 26.02
CA CYS A 343 -21.02 -12.18 24.86
C CYS A 343 -21.13 -13.38 23.93
N VAL A 344 -21.73 -13.16 22.75
CA VAL A 344 -21.80 -14.19 21.70
C VAL A 344 -20.49 -14.27 20.91
N THR A 345 -19.75 -13.18 20.77
CA THR A 345 -18.43 -13.14 20.12
C THR A 345 -17.57 -12.02 20.70
N ALA A 346 -16.25 -12.04 20.47
CA ALA A 346 -15.35 -10.93 20.81
C ALA A 346 -15.63 -9.61 20.05
N LEU A 347 -16.47 -9.64 19.01
CA LEU A 347 -16.90 -8.44 18.27
C LEU A 347 -18.27 -7.93 18.74
N ASP A 348 -18.86 -8.59 19.74
CA ASP A 348 -20.14 -8.19 20.31
C ASP A 348 -19.95 -7.01 21.27
N ASP A 349 -20.91 -6.09 21.26
CA ASP A 349 -20.87 -4.81 21.96
C ASP A 349 -21.85 -4.76 23.14
N ASP A 350 -22.36 -5.93 23.55
CA ASP A 350 -23.33 -6.10 24.62
C ASP A 350 -22.97 -7.28 25.52
N GLU A 351 -22.60 -6.99 26.77
CA GLU A 351 -22.35 -8.01 27.80
C GLU A 351 -23.61 -8.30 28.63
N VAL A 352 -24.80 -7.80 28.25
CA VAL A 352 -26.01 -8.04 29.04
C VAL A 352 -26.46 -9.49 28.93
N ASP A 353 -26.40 -10.18 30.07
CA ASP A 353 -26.83 -11.55 30.25
C ASP A 353 -28.26 -11.84 29.72
N PRO A 354 -28.45 -12.88 28.88
CA PRO A 354 -29.78 -13.30 28.46
C PRO A 354 -30.58 -13.94 29.60
N ASP A 355 -31.91 -13.75 29.61
CA ASP A 355 -32.84 -14.31 30.62
C ASP A 355 -32.74 -15.84 30.79
N VAL A 356 -32.29 -16.52 29.74
CA VAL A 356 -32.01 -17.96 29.73
C VAL A 356 -30.53 -18.11 29.40
N PRO A 357 -29.72 -18.66 30.33
CA PRO A 357 -28.30 -18.87 30.10
C PRO A 357 -28.04 -19.73 28.84
N PRO A 358 -27.10 -19.34 27.96
CA PRO A 358 -26.74 -20.10 26.76
C PRO A 358 -26.09 -21.45 27.10
N ALA A 359 -26.05 -22.38 26.16
CA ALA A 359 -25.52 -23.73 26.38
C ALA A 359 -24.09 -23.68 26.93
N CYS A 360 -23.25 -22.81 26.37
CA CYS A 360 -21.85 -22.63 26.74
C CYS A 360 -21.59 -21.82 28.02
N GLY A 361 -22.64 -21.41 28.74
CA GLY A 361 -22.52 -20.63 29.97
C GLY A 361 -23.55 -20.99 31.04
N ASN A 362 -24.22 -22.15 30.94
CA ASN A 362 -25.33 -22.52 31.82
C ASN A 362 -24.95 -23.47 32.98
N GLY A 363 -23.72 -23.98 33.01
CA GLY A 363 -23.25 -24.91 34.03
C GLY A 363 -23.53 -26.38 33.74
N ALA A 364 -23.89 -26.76 32.52
CA ALA A 364 -24.24 -28.12 32.14
C ALA A 364 -23.57 -28.53 30.82
N ASP A 365 -22.96 -29.72 30.86
CA ASP A 365 -22.52 -30.52 29.71
C ASP A 365 -23.73 -30.95 28.87
N ASP A 366 -24.21 -30.06 28.00
CA ASP A 366 -25.35 -30.22 27.10
C ASP A 366 -25.02 -31.11 25.89
N ASP A 367 -23.74 -31.28 25.53
CA ASP A 367 -23.30 -32.14 24.44
C ASP A 367 -22.80 -33.55 24.87
N GLY A 368 -22.47 -33.71 26.15
CA GLY A 368 -22.12 -34.98 26.79
C GLY A 368 -20.69 -35.44 26.56
N ASP A 369 -19.78 -34.57 26.12
CA ASP A 369 -18.37 -34.91 25.88
C ASP A 369 -17.51 -34.92 27.17
N GLY A 370 -18.04 -34.34 28.25
CA GLY A 370 -17.46 -34.30 29.59
C GLY A 370 -16.68 -33.02 29.93
N ALA A 371 -16.54 -32.08 29.00
CA ALA A 371 -16.43 -30.66 29.30
C ALA A 371 -17.82 -30.11 29.66
N VAL A 372 -17.93 -28.85 30.07
CA VAL A 372 -19.18 -28.34 30.70
C VAL A 372 -19.61 -26.99 30.17
N ASP A 373 -18.67 -26.10 29.87
CA ASP A 373 -18.92 -24.72 29.40
C ASP A 373 -17.58 -24.13 28.95
N PHE A 374 -17.63 -22.96 28.30
CA PHE A 374 -16.45 -22.14 28.06
C PHE A 374 -15.70 -21.78 29.36
N PRO A 375 -14.36 -21.72 29.38
CA PRO A 375 -13.40 -21.99 28.29
C PRO A 375 -12.89 -23.45 28.27
N ALA A 376 -13.52 -24.32 29.06
CA ALA A 376 -13.06 -25.69 29.22
C ALA A 376 -13.60 -26.63 28.15
N ASP A 377 -14.64 -26.20 27.44
CA ASP A 377 -15.29 -26.92 26.36
C ASP A 377 -14.81 -26.43 24.98
N ASP A 378 -14.23 -27.34 24.19
CA ASP A 378 -13.69 -27.04 22.85
C ASP A 378 -14.81 -26.73 21.83
N GLY A 379 -16.07 -27.02 22.15
CA GLY A 379 -17.23 -26.71 21.33
C GLY A 379 -17.84 -25.32 21.60
N CYS A 380 -17.29 -24.57 22.56
CA CYS A 380 -17.70 -23.19 22.87
C CYS A 380 -16.62 -22.18 22.44
N GLU A 381 -17.00 -21.21 21.61
CA GLU A 381 -16.12 -20.08 21.23
C GLU A 381 -16.25 -18.92 22.25
N ALA A 382 -17.41 -18.79 22.89
CA ALA A 382 -17.70 -17.87 23.99
C ALA A 382 -18.75 -18.43 24.97
N ALA A 383 -18.82 -17.88 26.19
CA ALA A 383 -19.83 -18.28 27.18
C ALA A 383 -21.27 -17.93 26.74
N GLY A 384 -21.44 -16.95 25.85
CA GLY A 384 -22.72 -16.58 25.27
C GLY A 384 -23.21 -17.51 24.13
N ASP A 385 -22.43 -18.52 23.76
CA ASP A 385 -22.79 -19.41 22.65
C ASP A 385 -24.01 -20.29 22.97
N ALA A 386 -24.96 -20.30 22.03
CA ALA A 386 -26.19 -21.06 22.16
C ALA A 386 -26.03 -22.57 21.90
N CYS A 387 -24.89 -23.01 21.37
CA CYS A 387 -24.61 -24.39 20.99
C CYS A 387 -23.22 -24.77 21.51
N GLU A 388 -23.13 -25.90 22.21
CA GLU A 388 -21.89 -26.42 22.81
C GLU A 388 -21.21 -27.47 21.91
N GLN A 389 -21.85 -27.94 20.84
CA GLN A 389 -21.22 -28.92 19.95
C GLN A 389 -20.16 -28.26 19.04
N PRO A 390 -18.94 -28.82 18.92
CA PRO A 390 -17.93 -28.31 18.00
C PRO A 390 -18.43 -28.23 16.55
N GLY A 391 -18.32 -27.05 15.93
CA GLY A 391 -18.75 -26.82 14.54
C GLY A 391 -20.27 -26.60 14.37
N TRP A 392 -21.02 -26.47 15.45
CA TRP A 392 -22.47 -26.18 15.41
C TRP A 392 -22.75 -24.71 15.66
N ARG A 393 -23.81 -24.19 15.03
CA ARG A 393 -24.29 -22.82 15.27
C ARG A 393 -25.81 -22.77 15.34
N LEU A 394 -26.34 -21.75 16.00
CA LEU A 394 -27.79 -21.54 16.11
C LEU A 394 -28.37 -21.06 14.77
N CYS A 395 -28.98 -21.97 14.01
CA CYS A 395 -29.65 -21.69 12.75
C CYS A 395 -31.17 -21.88 12.87
N ALA A 396 -31.93 -20.82 12.58
CA ALA A 396 -33.40 -20.83 12.63
C ALA A 396 -33.99 -21.37 13.96
N GLY A 397 -33.31 -21.11 15.08
CA GLY A 397 -33.75 -21.49 16.43
C GLY A 397 -33.36 -22.90 16.86
N GLY A 398 -32.44 -23.57 16.15
CA GLY A 398 -31.84 -24.82 16.61
C GLY A 398 -30.37 -24.91 16.22
N CYS A 399 -29.59 -25.69 16.98
CA CYS A 399 -28.19 -25.96 16.67
C CYS A 399 -28.11 -26.85 15.41
N ILE A 400 -27.32 -26.43 14.43
CA ILE A 400 -27.08 -27.12 13.16
C ILE A 400 -25.57 -27.25 12.94
N PRO A 401 -25.06 -28.42 12.47
CA PRO A 401 -23.64 -28.60 12.15
C PRO A 401 -23.32 -27.82 10.89
N VAL A 402 -22.77 -26.61 11.03
CA VAL A 402 -22.46 -25.77 9.87
C VAL A 402 -21.22 -26.26 9.13
N ASP A 403 -20.42 -27.11 9.75
CA ASP A 403 -19.27 -27.79 9.15
C ASP A 403 -19.66 -28.89 8.14
N ALA A 404 -20.84 -29.49 8.31
CA ALA A 404 -21.26 -30.66 7.54
C ALA A 404 -22.64 -30.54 6.87
N ASP A 405 -23.49 -29.56 7.22
CA ASP A 405 -24.81 -29.37 6.64
C ASP A 405 -24.73 -28.63 5.28
N PRO A 406 -25.07 -29.29 4.14
CA PRO A 406 -25.11 -28.64 2.83
C PRO A 406 -26.16 -27.53 2.71
N GLN A 407 -27.05 -27.34 3.67
CA GLN A 407 -28.04 -26.25 3.68
C GLN A 407 -27.60 -25.06 4.55
N ASN A 408 -26.54 -25.22 5.36
CA ASN A 408 -26.05 -24.23 6.32
C ASN A 408 -24.51 -24.21 6.39
N CYS A 409 -23.87 -24.38 5.24
CA CYS A 409 -22.45 -24.70 5.16
C CYS A 409 -21.53 -23.50 5.46
N GLY A 410 -20.81 -23.56 6.59
CA GLY A 410 -19.95 -22.52 7.15
C GLY A 410 -20.69 -21.35 7.79
N ARG A 411 -21.99 -21.21 7.52
CA ARG A 411 -22.89 -20.25 8.16
C ARG A 411 -24.34 -20.61 7.91
N CYS A 412 -25.23 -20.20 8.80
CA CYS A 412 -26.67 -20.39 8.64
C CYS A 412 -27.19 -19.82 7.31
N GLY A 413 -28.01 -20.61 6.62
CA GLY A 413 -28.62 -20.25 5.34
C GLY A 413 -27.71 -20.32 4.11
N ARG A 414 -26.44 -20.74 4.25
CA ARG A 414 -25.56 -21.01 3.10
C ARG A 414 -25.82 -22.41 2.53
N VAL A 415 -26.55 -22.46 1.42
CA VAL A 415 -26.91 -23.71 0.74
C VAL A 415 -25.89 -24.05 -0.35
N CYS A 416 -25.28 -25.23 -0.27
CA CYS A 416 -24.44 -25.82 -1.31
C CYS A 416 -25.27 -26.24 -2.52
N ALA A 417 -24.65 -26.22 -3.70
CA ALA A 417 -25.30 -26.66 -4.92
C ALA A 417 -25.80 -28.12 -4.82
N GLU A 418 -26.83 -28.47 -5.58
CA GLU A 418 -27.47 -29.78 -5.50
C GLU A 418 -26.44 -30.91 -5.74
N GLY A 419 -26.22 -31.74 -4.72
CA GLY A 419 -25.26 -32.85 -4.76
C GLY A 419 -23.85 -32.50 -4.25
N VAL A 420 -23.58 -31.25 -3.89
CA VAL A 420 -22.31 -30.82 -3.28
C VAL A 420 -22.37 -30.97 -1.77
N ALA A 421 -21.39 -31.68 -1.19
CA ALA A 421 -21.26 -31.87 0.25
C ALA A 421 -20.66 -30.62 0.91
N CYS A 422 -21.09 -30.35 2.14
CA CYS A 422 -20.38 -29.45 3.04
C CYS A 422 -19.26 -30.25 3.73
N GLN A 423 -18.03 -29.78 3.62
CA GLN A 423 -16.87 -30.31 4.30
C GLN A 423 -16.17 -29.13 4.98
N ASP A 424 -15.96 -29.23 6.29
CA ASP A 424 -15.31 -28.21 7.13
C ASP A 424 -15.86 -26.79 6.90
N GLY A 425 -17.18 -26.67 6.75
CA GLY A 425 -17.87 -25.38 6.59
C GLY A 425 -17.78 -24.79 5.18
N ARG A 426 -17.36 -25.59 4.19
CA ARG A 426 -17.19 -25.19 2.80
C ARG A 426 -17.97 -26.11 1.87
N CYS A 427 -18.66 -25.50 0.91
CA CYS A 427 -19.38 -26.24 -0.12
C CYS A 427 -18.38 -26.72 -1.17
N GLY A 428 -17.92 -27.97 -1.06
CA GLY A 428 -17.01 -28.60 -2.01
C GLY A 428 -15.59 -28.01 -1.96
N ASP A 429 -14.66 -28.75 -1.37
CA ASP A 429 -13.26 -28.34 -1.28
C ASP A 429 -12.61 -28.21 -2.66
N LEU A 430 -11.84 -27.13 -2.83
CA LEU A 430 -10.99 -26.94 -4.00
C LEU A 430 -10.12 -28.18 -4.16
N ARG A 431 -10.17 -28.81 -5.34
CA ARG A 431 -9.31 -29.97 -5.60
C ARG A 431 -7.85 -29.48 -5.71
N PRO A 432 -6.86 -30.27 -5.27
CA PRO A 432 -5.50 -29.75 -5.04
C PRO A 432 -4.69 -29.48 -6.30
N VAL A 433 -5.22 -29.77 -7.51
CA VAL A 433 -4.45 -29.66 -8.76
C VAL A 433 -5.15 -28.79 -9.80
N VAL A 434 -4.41 -27.83 -10.37
CA VAL A 434 -4.73 -27.21 -11.66
C VAL A 434 -3.86 -27.83 -12.74
N LYS A 435 -4.46 -28.39 -13.79
CA LYS A 435 -3.71 -28.96 -14.92
C LYS A 435 -3.51 -27.93 -16.03
N LEU A 436 -2.25 -27.73 -16.44
CA LEU A 436 -1.91 -26.96 -17.63
C LEU A 436 -1.76 -27.92 -18.83
N CYS A 437 -2.72 -27.85 -19.75
CA CYS A 437 -2.72 -28.63 -20.98
C CYS A 437 -2.15 -27.82 -22.15
N GLY A 438 -0.89 -28.12 -22.49
CA GLY A 438 -0.15 -27.43 -23.54
C GLY A 438 1.10 -26.76 -22.98
N ALA A 439 1.52 -25.67 -23.61
CA ALA A 439 2.63 -24.84 -23.15
C ALA A 439 2.14 -23.40 -23.00
N SER A 440 2.72 -22.69 -22.04
CA SER A 440 2.52 -21.27 -21.76
C SER A 440 3.89 -20.63 -21.55
N SER A 441 4.08 -19.40 -22.03
CA SER A 441 5.26 -18.60 -21.69
C SER A 441 5.03 -17.81 -20.40
N ARG A 442 3.76 -17.59 -20.01
CA ARG A 442 3.36 -17.06 -18.71
C ARG A 442 3.50 -18.11 -17.63
N ASP A 443 3.98 -17.69 -16.47
CA ASP A 443 3.91 -18.46 -15.24
C ASP A 443 2.46 -18.54 -14.74
N VAL A 444 1.79 -19.66 -15.01
CA VAL A 444 0.40 -19.88 -14.63
C VAL A 444 0.23 -20.11 -13.12
N THR A 445 1.31 -20.26 -12.35
CA THR A 445 1.22 -20.31 -10.87
C THR A 445 0.74 -18.97 -10.31
N GLN A 446 0.93 -17.88 -11.06
CA GLN A 446 0.38 -16.56 -10.72
C GLN A 446 -1.16 -16.55 -10.66
N PHE A 447 -1.87 -17.54 -11.21
CA PHE A 447 -3.33 -17.67 -11.07
C PHE A 447 -3.76 -18.32 -9.75
N ILE A 448 -2.83 -18.91 -9.00
CA ILE A 448 -3.07 -19.52 -7.70
C ILE A 448 -2.94 -18.42 -6.64
N ARG A 449 -4.05 -17.73 -6.37
CA ARG A 449 -4.13 -16.60 -5.42
C ARG A 449 -5.29 -16.76 -4.46
N GLY A 450 -5.26 -16.00 -3.36
CA GLY A 450 -6.30 -16.01 -2.33
C GLY A 450 -6.56 -17.43 -1.79
N GLU A 451 -7.82 -17.86 -1.81
CA GLU A 451 -8.22 -19.20 -1.33
C GLU A 451 -7.50 -20.36 -2.04
N LEU A 452 -7.09 -20.20 -3.30
CA LEU A 452 -6.32 -21.24 -4.01
C LEU A 452 -4.89 -21.36 -3.46
N ALA A 453 -4.27 -20.24 -3.08
CA ALA A 453 -2.95 -20.22 -2.47
C ALA A 453 -3.00 -20.76 -1.03
N GLN A 454 -4.03 -20.36 -0.26
CA GLN A 454 -4.29 -20.89 1.09
C GLN A 454 -4.54 -22.40 1.09
N ALA A 455 -5.16 -22.92 0.03
CA ALA A 455 -5.38 -24.35 -0.16
C ALA A 455 -4.19 -25.09 -0.81
N GLU A 456 -3.04 -24.41 -0.98
CA GLU A 456 -1.81 -24.95 -1.55
C GLU A 456 -1.98 -25.63 -2.92
N VAL A 457 -2.91 -25.14 -3.75
CA VAL A 457 -3.25 -25.75 -5.04
C VAL A 457 -2.06 -25.72 -6.00
N GLN A 458 -1.70 -26.88 -6.55
CA GLN A 458 -0.51 -27.04 -7.38
C GLN A 458 -0.84 -26.99 -8.87
N VAL A 459 -0.02 -26.28 -9.65
CA VAL A 459 -0.09 -26.35 -11.11
C VAL A 459 0.76 -27.53 -11.61
N VAL A 460 0.13 -28.47 -12.31
CA VAL A 460 0.79 -29.66 -12.86
C VAL A 460 0.59 -29.73 -14.38
N PRO A 461 1.61 -30.04 -15.18
CA PRO A 461 1.43 -30.24 -16.62
C PRO A 461 0.57 -31.49 -16.91
N GLY A 462 -0.44 -31.36 -17.76
CA GLY A 462 -1.29 -32.48 -18.14
C GLY A 462 -2.58 -32.08 -18.86
N CYS A 463 -3.12 -33.01 -19.65
CA CYS A 463 -4.37 -32.83 -20.40
C CYS A 463 -5.49 -33.82 -20.01
N ASP A 464 -5.22 -34.68 -19.02
CA ASP A 464 -6.14 -35.72 -18.55
C ASP A 464 -6.53 -35.39 -17.10
N PRO A 465 -7.68 -34.73 -16.90
CA PRO A 465 -8.15 -34.37 -15.58
C PRO A 465 -8.68 -35.61 -14.83
N ASP A 466 -8.44 -35.64 -13.52
CA ASP A 466 -8.84 -36.68 -12.60
C ASP A 466 -9.64 -36.09 -11.42
N ASP A 467 -9.94 -36.91 -10.41
CA ASP A 467 -10.68 -36.52 -9.21
C ASP A 467 -9.95 -35.49 -8.33
N GLN A 468 -8.64 -35.32 -8.51
CA GLN A 468 -7.83 -34.30 -7.85
C GLN A 468 -7.73 -32.99 -8.65
N THR A 469 -8.30 -32.94 -9.85
CA THR A 469 -8.15 -31.79 -10.74
C THR A 469 -9.28 -30.79 -10.57
N GLN A 470 -8.95 -29.60 -10.07
CA GLN A 470 -9.87 -28.46 -9.90
C GLN A 470 -10.18 -27.82 -11.25
N ALA A 471 -9.14 -27.43 -11.97
CA ALA A 471 -9.27 -26.76 -13.26
C ALA A 471 -8.32 -27.37 -14.30
N LEU A 472 -8.74 -27.28 -15.56
CA LEU A 472 -7.95 -27.64 -16.72
C LEU A 472 -7.81 -26.39 -17.60
N LEU A 473 -6.62 -25.80 -17.58
CA LEU A 473 -6.24 -24.67 -18.42
C LEU A 473 -5.75 -25.21 -19.77
N VAL A 474 -6.45 -24.92 -20.86
CA VAL A 474 -6.12 -25.49 -22.18
C VAL A 474 -5.55 -24.41 -23.08
N THR A 475 -4.27 -24.51 -23.43
CA THR A 475 -3.64 -23.56 -24.36
C THR A 475 -3.81 -23.99 -25.83
N ARG A 476 -3.43 -23.11 -26.77
CA ARG A 476 -3.44 -23.33 -28.23
C ARG A 476 -2.89 -24.70 -28.63
N ASN A 477 -1.85 -25.16 -27.92
CA ASN A 477 -1.11 -26.38 -28.26
C ASN A 477 -1.63 -27.64 -27.55
N GLY A 478 -2.56 -27.52 -26.58
CA GLY A 478 -3.12 -28.63 -25.82
C GLY A 478 -4.47 -29.16 -26.28
N ILE A 479 -5.19 -28.39 -27.11
CA ILE A 479 -6.56 -28.71 -27.52
C ILE A 479 -6.72 -30.05 -28.23
N ALA A 480 -5.73 -30.49 -29.01
CA ALA A 480 -5.81 -31.77 -29.72
C ALA A 480 -5.85 -32.97 -28.77
N GLN A 481 -5.20 -32.87 -27.61
CA GLN A 481 -5.18 -33.87 -26.56
C GLN A 481 -6.53 -33.90 -25.82
N VAL A 482 -7.10 -32.73 -25.53
CA VAL A 482 -8.44 -32.61 -24.92
C VAL A 482 -9.52 -33.21 -25.82
N GLU A 483 -9.46 -32.99 -27.13
CA GLU A 483 -10.40 -33.61 -28.09
C GLU A 483 -10.29 -35.14 -28.13
N GLN A 484 -9.07 -35.68 -27.98
CA GLN A 484 -8.86 -37.13 -27.88
C GLN A 484 -9.44 -37.71 -26.59
N ALA A 485 -9.44 -36.93 -25.50
CA ALA A 485 -9.97 -37.30 -24.18
C ALA A 485 -11.39 -36.76 -23.92
N ALA A 486 -12.13 -36.34 -24.96
CA ALA A 486 -13.36 -35.56 -24.84
C ALA A 486 -14.42 -36.15 -23.89
N ALA A 487 -14.62 -37.47 -23.89
CA ALA A 487 -15.59 -38.12 -23.03
C ALA A 487 -15.21 -38.04 -21.53
N GLY A 488 -13.92 -38.20 -21.21
CA GLY A 488 -13.42 -38.10 -19.85
C GLY A 488 -13.48 -36.66 -19.34
N VAL A 489 -13.01 -35.71 -20.16
CA VAL A 489 -13.07 -34.28 -19.84
C VAL A 489 -14.51 -33.84 -19.59
N ARG A 490 -15.47 -34.24 -20.43
CA ARG A 490 -16.90 -33.96 -20.18
C ARG A 490 -17.41 -34.51 -18.85
N ALA A 491 -17.08 -35.77 -18.55
CA ALA A 491 -17.52 -36.39 -17.31
C ALA A 491 -16.94 -35.67 -16.09
N TRP A 492 -15.67 -35.27 -16.17
CA TRP A 492 -14.99 -34.50 -15.13
C TRP A 492 -15.60 -33.10 -14.94
N VAL A 493 -15.92 -32.37 -16.02
CA VAL A 493 -16.64 -31.08 -15.90
C VAL A 493 -18.02 -31.31 -15.28
N ALA A 494 -18.75 -32.34 -15.73
CA ALA A 494 -20.06 -32.68 -15.16
C ALA A 494 -20.01 -32.98 -13.64
N ASP A 495 -18.84 -33.37 -13.14
CA ASP A 495 -18.57 -33.68 -11.74
C ASP A 495 -17.94 -32.51 -10.96
N GLY A 496 -17.96 -31.28 -11.47
CA GLY A 496 -17.46 -30.10 -10.74
C GLY A 496 -16.17 -29.47 -11.29
N GLY A 497 -15.57 -30.05 -12.34
CA GLY A 497 -14.35 -29.51 -12.94
C GLY A 497 -14.54 -28.17 -13.66
N GLN A 498 -13.49 -27.33 -13.62
CA GLN A 498 -13.45 -26.02 -14.28
C GLN A 498 -12.65 -26.08 -15.59
N LEU A 499 -13.32 -26.09 -16.74
CA LEU A 499 -12.66 -26.12 -18.06
C LEU A 499 -12.47 -24.71 -18.60
N ILE A 500 -11.23 -24.26 -18.74
CA ILE A 500 -10.91 -22.88 -19.12
C ILE A 500 -10.18 -22.88 -20.46
N GLY A 501 -10.75 -22.12 -21.41
CA GLY A 501 -10.20 -21.93 -22.75
C GLY A 501 -9.15 -20.85 -22.86
N GLU A 502 -8.50 -20.81 -24.02
CA GLU A 502 -7.47 -19.85 -24.35
C GLU A 502 -7.49 -19.55 -25.84
N PHE A 503 -7.73 -18.28 -26.17
CA PHE A 503 -7.73 -17.80 -27.54
C PHE A 503 -8.50 -18.76 -28.48
N SER A 504 -7.98 -18.93 -29.69
CA SER A 504 -8.57 -19.65 -30.83
C SER A 504 -9.06 -21.10 -30.59
N ASN A 505 -8.90 -21.68 -29.41
CA ASN A 505 -9.37 -23.03 -29.09
C ASN A 505 -10.76 -23.08 -28.42
N THR A 506 -11.30 -21.95 -27.95
CA THR A 506 -12.49 -21.94 -27.08
C THR A 506 -13.73 -22.58 -27.72
N HIS A 507 -13.98 -22.31 -29.00
CA HIS A 507 -15.07 -22.94 -29.77
C HIS A 507 -14.97 -24.49 -29.84
N ARG A 508 -13.74 -25.02 -29.81
CA ARG A 508 -13.47 -26.47 -29.83
C ARG A 508 -13.75 -27.08 -28.46
N LEU A 509 -13.34 -26.40 -27.38
CA LEU A 509 -13.69 -26.80 -26.02
C LEU A 509 -15.20 -26.79 -25.79
N TRP A 510 -15.90 -25.78 -26.31
CA TRP A 510 -17.35 -25.72 -26.26
C TRP A 510 -18.00 -26.91 -26.97
N THR A 511 -17.44 -27.29 -28.13
CA THR A 511 -17.88 -28.48 -28.87
C THR A 511 -17.59 -29.77 -28.10
N VAL A 512 -16.42 -29.88 -27.45
CA VAL A 512 -16.06 -31.02 -26.60
C VAL A 512 -17.03 -31.16 -25.44
N ALA A 513 -17.32 -30.06 -24.73
CA ALA A 513 -18.10 -30.05 -23.52
C ALA A 513 -19.60 -30.32 -23.75
N PHE A 514 -20.19 -29.64 -24.75
CA PHE A 514 -21.64 -29.67 -24.96
C PHE A 514 -22.09 -30.54 -26.13
N GLU A 515 -21.14 -31.14 -26.87
CA GLU A 515 -21.41 -31.95 -28.07
C GLU A 515 -22.21 -31.18 -29.15
N VAL A 516 -22.12 -29.86 -29.14
CA VAL A 516 -22.72 -28.96 -30.14
C VAL A 516 -21.61 -28.38 -31.00
N PRO A 517 -21.58 -28.64 -32.33
CA PRO A 517 -20.62 -28.02 -33.23
C PRO A 517 -20.68 -26.50 -33.11
N THR A 518 -19.58 -25.91 -32.64
CA THR A 518 -19.50 -24.49 -32.35
C THR A 518 -18.47 -23.85 -33.28
N ALA A 519 -18.88 -22.81 -34.00
CA ALA A 519 -18.00 -22.09 -34.92
C ALA A 519 -17.26 -20.96 -34.19
N GLN A 520 -15.99 -20.77 -34.56
CA GLN A 520 -15.21 -19.63 -34.09
C GLN A 520 -15.84 -18.30 -34.56
N GLY A 521 -15.84 -17.32 -33.66
CA GLY A 521 -16.33 -15.97 -33.95
C GLY A 521 -15.35 -15.17 -34.80
N PRO A 522 -15.66 -13.89 -35.07
CA PRO A 522 -14.70 -12.95 -35.64
C PRO A 522 -13.63 -12.55 -34.61
N ARG A 523 -12.40 -12.28 -35.08
CA ARG A 523 -11.29 -11.82 -34.23
C ARG A 523 -11.45 -10.35 -33.81
N ARG A 524 -11.08 -10.04 -32.57
CA ARG A 524 -11.15 -8.70 -31.92
C ARG A 524 -9.97 -8.50 -30.96
N GLY A 525 -9.88 -7.30 -30.37
CA GLY A 525 -8.89 -6.92 -29.35
C GLY A 525 -7.54 -6.45 -29.89
N ASP A 526 -6.68 -5.97 -28.98
CA ASP A 526 -5.38 -5.34 -29.30
C ASP A 526 -4.15 -6.16 -28.88
N CYS A 527 -4.38 -7.42 -28.48
CA CYS A 527 -3.37 -8.44 -28.20
C CYS A 527 -2.39 -8.11 -27.06
N GLN A 528 -2.88 -7.45 -26.02
CA GLN A 528 -2.29 -7.65 -24.69
C GLN A 528 -2.73 -9.00 -24.13
N ASP A 529 -2.16 -9.45 -23.01
CA ASP A 529 -2.56 -10.72 -22.40
C ASP A 529 -3.72 -10.57 -21.39
N ASN A 530 -4.44 -9.45 -21.48
CA ASN A 530 -5.40 -9.06 -20.47
C ASN A 530 -6.73 -9.82 -20.65
N VAL A 531 -7.16 -10.53 -19.60
CA VAL A 531 -8.44 -11.27 -19.55
C VAL A 531 -9.61 -10.32 -19.24
N GLN A 532 -9.31 -9.21 -18.56
CA GLN A 532 -10.25 -8.18 -18.17
C GLN A 532 -10.91 -7.51 -19.39
N PRO A 533 -12.26 -7.49 -19.46
CA PRO A 533 -12.98 -6.93 -20.60
C PRO A 533 -13.06 -5.40 -20.52
N ALA A 534 -13.24 -4.75 -21.68
CA ALA A 534 -13.51 -3.30 -21.74
C ALA A 534 -14.93 -2.95 -21.30
N VAL A 535 -15.88 -3.89 -21.45
CA VAL A 535 -17.28 -3.72 -21.07
C VAL A 535 -17.73 -4.88 -20.21
N GLN A 536 -18.26 -4.56 -19.03
CA GLN A 536 -18.96 -5.51 -18.16
C GLN A 536 -20.31 -5.88 -18.75
N LEU A 537 -20.61 -7.17 -18.79
CA LEU A 537 -21.92 -7.71 -19.10
C LEU A 537 -22.41 -8.49 -17.87
N SER A 538 -23.73 -8.55 -17.69
CA SER A 538 -24.34 -9.27 -16.57
C SER A 538 -23.81 -8.85 -15.19
N PRO A 539 -23.83 -7.55 -14.81
CA PRO A 539 -23.25 -7.07 -13.54
C PRO A 539 -23.88 -7.64 -12.26
N GLN A 540 -24.99 -8.37 -12.38
CA GLN A 540 -25.65 -9.07 -11.28
C GLN A 540 -25.23 -10.53 -11.16
N ASP A 541 -24.38 -11.01 -12.06
CA ASP A 541 -23.83 -12.37 -11.99
C ASP A 541 -22.91 -12.50 -10.78
N PRO A 542 -22.95 -13.63 -10.03
CA PRO A 542 -22.09 -13.84 -8.87
C PRO A 542 -20.61 -13.59 -9.14
N PHE A 543 -20.13 -13.87 -10.36
CA PHE A 543 -18.76 -13.59 -10.78
C PHE A 543 -18.38 -12.12 -10.59
N TRP A 544 -19.29 -11.19 -10.94
CA TRP A 544 -19.08 -9.75 -10.79
C TRP A 544 -19.49 -9.20 -9.42
N GLN A 545 -20.25 -9.95 -8.64
CA GLN A 545 -20.49 -9.59 -7.23
C GLN A 545 -19.28 -9.89 -6.36
N ALA A 546 -18.45 -10.86 -6.76
CA ALA A 546 -17.22 -11.23 -6.08
C ALA A 546 -15.99 -10.41 -6.52
N LEU A 547 -16.06 -9.75 -7.69
CA LEU A 547 -14.94 -9.00 -8.27
C LEU A 547 -15.35 -7.57 -8.59
N ALA A 548 -14.59 -6.59 -8.09
CA ALA A 548 -14.78 -5.19 -8.45
C ALA A 548 -14.44 -5.00 -9.93
N PHE A 549 -15.45 -4.71 -10.77
CA PHE A 549 -15.22 -4.51 -12.19
C PHE A 549 -14.55 -3.17 -12.45
N GLU A 550 -13.43 -3.22 -13.15
CA GLU A 550 -12.78 -2.07 -13.75
C GLU A 550 -12.67 -2.29 -15.28
N PRO A 551 -12.94 -1.29 -16.13
CA PRO A 551 -12.80 -1.45 -17.57
C PRO A 551 -11.37 -1.20 -18.04
N VAL A 552 -10.84 -2.10 -18.89
CA VAL A 552 -9.56 -1.86 -19.57
C VAL A 552 -9.75 -0.97 -20.79
N PRO A 553 -8.87 0.03 -21.03
CA PRO A 553 -8.87 0.77 -22.28
C PRO A 553 -8.83 -0.15 -23.50
N ALA A 554 -9.55 0.17 -24.57
CA ALA A 554 -9.66 -0.72 -25.73
C ALA A 554 -8.30 -1.19 -26.30
N GLY A 555 -7.27 -0.33 -26.27
CA GLY A 555 -5.91 -0.64 -26.73
C GLY A 555 -5.07 -1.50 -25.78
N GLN A 556 -5.61 -1.83 -24.60
CA GLN A 556 -4.98 -2.70 -23.61
C GLN A 556 -5.76 -4.01 -23.40
N THR A 557 -6.83 -4.22 -24.18
CA THR A 557 -7.63 -5.45 -24.11
C THR A 557 -6.89 -6.64 -24.71
N GLY A 558 -7.16 -7.83 -24.18
CA GLY A 558 -6.70 -9.04 -24.83
C GLY A 558 -7.34 -9.27 -26.19
N CYS A 559 -6.64 -9.98 -27.07
CA CYS A 559 -7.21 -10.36 -28.37
C CYS A 559 -7.66 -11.81 -28.39
N GLY A 560 -8.64 -12.07 -29.24
CA GLY A 560 -9.17 -13.40 -29.49
C GLY A 560 -10.44 -13.32 -30.32
N TYR A 561 -11.36 -14.26 -30.13
CA TYR A 561 -12.54 -14.38 -30.99
C TYR A 561 -13.82 -14.22 -30.19
N GLU A 562 -14.84 -13.59 -30.78
CA GLU A 562 -16.11 -13.42 -30.07
C GLU A 562 -16.73 -14.79 -29.71
N VAL A 563 -17.29 -14.87 -28.50
CA VAL A 563 -17.91 -16.08 -27.94
C VAL A 563 -19.43 -15.93 -27.73
N GLY A 564 -19.98 -14.74 -27.96
CA GLY A 564 -21.39 -14.42 -27.71
C GLY A 564 -22.38 -15.26 -28.53
N GLN A 565 -21.95 -15.85 -29.63
CA GLN A 565 -22.72 -16.77 -30.46
C GLN A 565 -22.79 -18.21 -29.92
N PHE A 566 -22.06 -18.53 -28.85
CA PHE A 566 -22.02 -19.88 -28.30
C PHE A 566 -23.35 -20.23 -27.65
N ALA A 567 -23.88 -21.40 -27.98
CA ALA A 567 -25.21 -21.82 -27.52
C ALA A 567 -25.23 -21.97 -25.99
N GLY A 568 -26.13 -21.23 -25.34
CA GLY A 568 -26.35 -21.30 -23.89
C GLY A 568 -25.29 -20.58 -23.04
N LEU A 569 -24.43 -19.76 -23.65
CA LEU A 569 -23.44 -18.97 -22.94
C LEU A 569 -24.11 -17.84 -22.14
N VAL A 570 -23.69 -17.70 -20.89
CA VAL A 570 -23.94 -16.52 -20.04
C VAL A 570 -22.80 -15.54 -20.29
N PRO A 571 -23.06 -14.35 -20.89
CA PRO A 571 -22.02 -13.39 -21.19
C PRO A 571 -21.60 -12.62 -19.95
N LEU A 572 -20.30 -12.50 -19.70
CA LEU A 572 -19.74 -11.75 -18.58
C LEU A 572 -19.06 -10.46 -19.01
N GLY A 573 -18.50 -10.40 -20.21
CA GLY A 573 -17.83 -9.20 -20.67
C GLY A 573 -17.33 -9.28 -22.09
N GLY A 574 -16.88 -8.15 -22.60
CA GLY A 574 -16.50 -8.01 -24.00
C GLY A 574 -15.63 -6.81 -24.31
N TRP A 575 -15.26 -6.70 -25.58
CA TRP A 575 -14.66 -5.49 -26.14
C TRP A 575 -15.68 -4.36 -26.31
N ALA A 576 -16.95 -4.71 -26.45
CA ALA A 576 -18.09 -3.81 -26.55
C ALA A 576 -19.37 -4.52 -26.09
N ALA A 577 -20.47 -3.77 -25.93
CA ALA A 577 -21.76 -4.31 -25.48
C ALA A 577 -22.32 -5.46 -26.35
N ASP A 578 -21.92 -5.54 -27.62
CA ASP A 578 -22.30 -6.57 -28.58
C ASP A 578 -21.15 -7.50 -29.00
N GLN A 579 -19.97 -7.37 -28.36
CA GLN A 579 -18.75 -8.12 -28.72
C GLN A 579 -18.22 -8.87 -27.50
N VAL A 580 -18.84 -10.02 -27.19
CA VAL A 580 -18.52 -10.83 -26.00
C VAL A 580 -17.18 -11.55 -26.18
N SER A 581 -16.26 -11.37 -25.23
CA SER A 581 -14.96 -12.06 -25.17
C SER A 581 -14.90 -13.12 -24.06
N ILE A 582 -15.67 -12.91 -22.99
CA ILE A 582 -15.73 -13.79 -21.83
C ILE A 582 -17.17 -14.13 -21.45
N GLY A 583 -17.39 -15.41 -21.14
CA GLY A 583 -18.62 -15.91 -20.57
C GLY A 583 -18.46 -17.35 -20.10
N TYR A 584 -19.53 -17.94 -19.61
CA TYR A 584 -19.48 -19.34 -19.17
C TYR A 584 -20.77 -20.07 -19.49
N ARG A 585 -20.74 -21.39 -19.32
CA ARG A 585 -21.93 -22.22 -19.25
C ARG A 585 -21.66 -23.41 -18.34
N ASP A 586 -22.62 -23.68 -17.47
CA ASP A 586 -22.54 -24.81 -16.55
C ASP A 586 -22.81 -26.13 -17.28
N LEU A 587 -22.13 -27.17 -16.83
CA LEU A 587 -22.32 -28.56 -17.25
C LEU A 587 -22.26 -29.43 -16.00
N GLY A 588 -23.40 -29.96 -15.57
CA GLY A 588 -23.48 -30.72 -14.32
C GLY A 588 -23.13 -29.83 -13.13
N GLY A 589 -22.26 -30.32 -12.25
CA GLY A 589 -21.74 -29.56 -11.10
C GLY A 589 -20.58 -28.62 -11.42
N GLY A 590 -20.01 -28.66 -12.63
CA GLY A 590 -18.88 -27.82 -13.03
C GLY A 590 -19.23 -26.85 -14.15
N ARG A 591 -18.20 -26.20 -14.70
CA ARG A 591 -18.37 -25.05 -15.59
C ARG A 591 -17.34 -25.01 -16.71
N VAL A 592 -17.79 -24.55 -17.87
CA VAL A 592 -16.95 -24.27 -19.03
C VAL A 592 -16.84 -22.76 -19.18
N TRP A 593 -15.63 -22.24 -19.02
CA TRP A 593 -15.30 -20.84 -19.17
C TRP A 593 -14.83 -20.56 -20.59
N ALA A 594 -15.63 -19.78 -21.32
CA ALA A 594 -15.26 -19.29 -22.64
C ALA A 594 -14.41 -18.02 -22.49
N VAL A 595 -13.09 -18.21 -22.33
CA VAL A 595 -12.09 -17.13 -22.26
C VAL A 595 -11.30 -17.12 -23.55
N ASP A 596 -11.84 -16.45 -24.57
CA ASP A 596 -11.18 -16.38 -25.88
C ASP A 596 -10.30 -15.12 -25.94
N LEU A 597 -9.28 -15.09 -25.06
CA LEU A 597 -8.26 -14.05 -24.92
C LEU A 597 -6.88 -14.75 -24.87
N ASP A 598 -5.84 -14.18 -25.51
CA ASP A 598 -4.48 -14.75 -25.54
C ASP A 598 -3.75 -14.43 -24.22
N TRP A 599 -3.97 -15.23 -23.18
CA TRP A 599 -3.41 -14.96 -21.85
C TRP A 599 -2.01 -15.58 -21.64
N GLN A 600 -1.38 -16.17 -22.66
CA GLN A 600 -0.27 -17.14 -22.45
C GLN A 600 1.15 -16.62 -22.75
N ASP A 601 1.32 -15.50 -23.46
CA ASP A 601 2.62 -15.08 -24.04
C ASP A 601 3.41 -14.05 -23.20
N ASN A 602 3.04 -13.91 -21.94
CA ASN A 602 3.73 -13.14 -20.89
C ASN A 602 3.83 -11.63 -21.18
N GLN A 603 2.77 -11.05 -21.75
CA GLN A 603 2.60 -9.61 -21.92
C GLN A 603 1.73 -9.05 -20.78
N GLY A 604 1.77 -7.73 -20.52
CA GLY A 604 1.16 -7.13 -19.32
C GLY A 604 -0.25 -7.63 -18.99
N MET A 605 -0.42 -8.18 -17.77
CA MET A 605 -1.68 -8.66 -17.24
C MET A 605 -1.98 -7.89 -15.95
N THR A 606 -3.19 -7.37 -15.81
CA THR A 606 -3.59 -6.60 -14.63
C THR A 606 -3.83 -7.50 -13.42
N ALA A 607 -3.78 -6.93 -12.21
CA ALA A 607 -4.16 -7.63 -10.99
C ALA A 607 -5.59 -8.20 -11.10
N LEU A 608 -6.55 -7.41 -11.62
CA LEU A 608 -7.92 -7.88 -11.82
C LEU A 608 -7.99 -9.06 -12.80
N SER A 609 -7.15 -9.12 -13.84
CA SER A 609 -7.10 -10.30 -14.71
C SER A 609 -6.62 -11.56 -14.00
N LEU A 610 -5.66 -11.41 -13.08
CA LEU A 610 -5.15 -12.53 -12.27
C LEU A 610 -6.25 -13.00 -11.29
N ASP A 611 -6.98 -12.07 -10.68
CA ASP A 611 -8.10 -12.38 -9.78
C ASP A 611 -9.29 -13.00 -10.52
N MET A 612 -9.58 -12.54 -11.74
CA MET A 612 -10.56 -13.16 -12.62
C MET A 612 -10.18 -14.60 -12.94
N MET A 613 -8.91 -14.87 -13.28
CA MET A 613 -8.45 -16.24 -13.54
C MET A 613 -8.56 -17.11 -12.28
N ALA A 614 -8.19 -16.59 -11.11
CA ALA A 614 -8.35 -17.28 -9.83
C ALA A 614 -9.84 -17.59 -9.53
N ALA A 615 -10.75 -16.64 -9.75
CA ALA A 615 -12.19 -16.85 -9.58
C ALA A 615 -12.73 -17.94 -10.52
N MET A 616 -12.28 -17.97 -11.78
CA MET A 616 -12.67 -19.03 -12.72
C MET A 616 -12.14 -20.41 -12.32
N ILE A 617 -10.91 -20.49 -11.80
CA ILE A 617 -10.34 -21.74 -11.28
C ILE A 617 -11.12 -22.22 -10.05
N ARG A 618 -11.59 -21.31 -9.17
CA ARG A 618 -12.47 -21.66 -8.05
C ARG A 618 -13.87 -22.09 -8.48
N GLY A 619 -14.33 -21.63 -9.65
CA GLY A 619 -15.69 -21.88 -10.15
C GLY A 619 -16.73 -20.94 -9.55
N GLN A 620 -16.32 -19.73 -9.14
CA GLN A 620 -17.21 -18.70 -8.57
C GLN A 620 -18.13 -18.09 -9.62
#